data_AF-A0A959YBC5-F1
#
_entry.id   AF-A0A959YBC5-F1
#
_cell.length_a   1.000
_cell.length_b   1.000
_cell.length_c   1.000
_cell.angle_alpha   90.00
_cell.angle_beta   90.00
_cell.angle_gamma   90.00
#
_symmetry.space_group_name_H-M   'P 1'
#
loop_
_entity.id
_entity.type
_entity.pdbx_description
1 polymer ?
#
loop_
_entity_poly.entity_id
_entity_poly.type
_entity_poly.pdbx_seq_one_letter_code
_entity_poly.pdbx_strand_id
1 'polypeptide(L)'
;PMDEATGWVLGRKYGHDPQLLGRIMAGAGTERKYQLTFGAGWGTAAAMFDRRTATDTAAMHRFQRTRAMWPVGELTAFDHGVERAFGPDVTPRLDPAIRELLDLEGIP
;
A
#
# COMPACT_ATOMS: atom_id res chain seq x y z
N PRO A 1 -3.10 -15.49 2.10
CA PRO A 1 -3.98 -15.92 0.98
C PRO A 1 -3.31 -15.68 -0.38
N MET A 2 -3.68 -16.43 -1.43
CA MET A 2 -3.08 -16.27 -2.77
C MET A 2 -3.33 -14.88 -3.37
N ASP A 3 -4.49 -14.29 -3.11
CA ASP A 3 -4.84 -12.97 -3.66
C ASP A 3 -4.12 -11.82 -2.94
N GLU A 4 -3.85 -11.90 -1.64
CA GLU A 4 -2.99 -10.92 -0.95
C GLU A 4 -1.56 -10.93 -1.51
N ALA A 5 -1.00 -12.12 -1.75
CA ALA A 5 0.31 -12.25 -2.37
C ALA A 5 0.31 -11.70 -3.81
N THR A 6 -0.76 -11.95 -4.57
CA THR A 6 -0.95 -11.37 -5.90
C THR A 6 -1.01 -9.85 -5.83
N GLY A 7 -1.80 -9.30 -4.91
CA GLY A 7 -1.89 -7.88 -4.63
C GLY A 7 -0.52 -7.29 -4.27
N TRP A 8 0.27 -7.98 -3.45
CA TRP A 8 1.61 -7.54 -3.08
C TRP A 8 2.54 -7.40 -4.28
N VAL A 9 2.56 -8.39 -5.18
CA VAL A 9 3.34 -8.32 -6.42
C VAL A 9 2.88 -7.14 -7.28
N LEU A 10 1.56 -6.94 -7.40
CA LEU A 10 0.99 -5.83 -8.15
C LEU A 10 1.35 -4.48 -7.54
N GLY A 11 1.25 -4.32 -6.21
CA GLY A 11 1.64 -3.10 -5.49
C GLY A 11 3.13 -2.78 -5.62
N ARG A 12 4.00 -3.79 -5.57
CA ARG A 12 5.44 -3.55 -5.80
C ARG A 12 5.75 -3.03 -7.19
N LYS A 13 5.02 -3.51 -8.19
CA LYS A 13 5.30 -3.18 -9.59
C LYS A 13 4.59 -1.92 -10.06
N TYR A 14 3.34 -1.75 -9.66
CA TYR A 14 2.43 -0.71 -10.16
C TYR A 14 1.82 0.15 -9.05
N GLY A 15 2.29 0.03 -7.81
CA GLY A 15 1.79 0.81 -6.66
C GLY A 15 1.84 2.31 -6.85
N HIS A 16 2.74 2.81 -7.71
CA HIS A 16 2.84 4.21 -8.09
C HIS A 16 1.73 4.68 -9.05
N ASP A 17 0.92 3.77 -9.60
CA ASP A 17 -0.22 4.03 -10.48
C ASP A 17 -1.49 3.26 -10.00
N PRO A 18 -2.17 3.79 -8.97
CA PRO A 18 -3.46 3.29 -8.47
C PRO A 18 -4.55 3.14 -9.55
N GLN A 19 -4.54 3.95 -10.61
CA GLN A 19 -5.54 3.87 -11.68
C GLN A 19 -5.31 2.64 -12.56
N LEU A 20 -4.04 2.32 -12.86
CA LEU A 20 -3.68 1.06 -13.51
C LEU A 20 -4.01 -0.14 -12.62
N LEU A 21 -3.69 -0.09 -11.32
CA LEU A 21 -4.07 -1.15 -10.39
C LEU A 21 -5.58 -1.37 -10.35
N GLY A 22 -6.36 -0.30 -10.25
CA GLY A 22 -7.81 -0.37 -10.29
C GLY A 22 -8.34 -1.06 -11.55
N ARG A 23 -7.74 -0.79 -12.72
CA ARG A 23 -8.08 -1.47 -13.99
C ARG A 23 -7.71 -2.96 -13.98
N ILE A 24 -6.53 -3.32 -13.46
CA ILE A 24 -6.11 -4.72 -13.35
C ILE A 24 -7.06 -5.51 -12.43
N MET A 25 -7.55 -4.87 -11.37
CA MET A 25 -8.41 -5.50 -10.36
C MET A 25 -9.91 -5.39 -10.66
N ALA A 26 -10.31 -4.67 -11.72
CA ALA A 26 -11.71 -4.32 -12.01
C ALA A 26 -12.65 -5.54 -12.16
N GLY A 27 -12.13 -6.69 -12.58
CA GLY A 27 -12.91 -7.93 -12.74
C GLY A 27 -13.00 -8.81 -11.50
N ALA A 28 -12.37 -8.42 -10.38
CA ALA A 28 -12.42 -9.20 -9.15
C ALA A 28 -13.75 -8.99 -8.40
N GLY A 29 -14.33 -10.06 -7.86
CA GLY A 29 -15.45 -9.96 -6.91
C GLY A 29 -15.02 -9.24 -5.62
N THR A 30 -15.99 -8.74 -4.84
CA THR A 30 -15.76 -7.84 -3.69
C THR A 30 -14.73 -8.38 -2.69
N GLU A 31 -14.84 -9.63 -2.27
CA GLU A 31 -13.90 -10.25 -1.31
C GLU A 31 -12.48 -10.32 -1.87
N ARG A 32 -12.35 -10.78 -3.12
CA ARG A 32 -11.08 -10.86 -3.82
C ARG A 32 -10.46 -9.47 -4.01
N LYS A 33 -11.29 -8.48 -4.33
CA LYS A 33 -10.86 -7.09 -4.49
C LYS A 33 -10.29 -6.54 -3.19
N TYR A 34 -10.91 -6.81 -2.04
CA TYR A 34 -10.35 -6.45 -0.74
C TYR A 34 -8.96 -7.06 -0.52
N GLN A 35 -8.80 -8.36 -0.75
CA GLN A 35 -7.50 -9.04 -0.58
C GLN A 35 -6.42 -8.51 -1.54
N LEU A 36 -6.79 -8.24 -2.80
CA LEU A 36 -5.88 -7.66 -3.79
C LEU A 36 -5.46 -6.23 -3.39
N THR A 37 -6.40 -5.39 -2.96
CA THR A 37 -6.13 -4.03 -2.50
C THR A 37 -5.28 -4.01 -1.23
N PHE A 38 -5.55 -4.90 -0.28
CA PHE A 38 -4.71 -5.12 0.90
C PHE A 38 -3.28 -5.49 0.50
N GLY A 39 -3.13 -6.49 -0.36
CA GLY A 39 -1.83 -6.86 -0.89
C GLY A 39 -1.13 -5.69 -1.58
N ALA A 40 -1.87 -4.92 -2.39
CA ALA A 40 -1.33 -3.76 -3.11
C ALA A 40 -0.82 -2.67 -2.17
N GLY A 41 -1.53 -2.39 -1.07
CA GLY A 41 -1.07 -1.49 0.00
C GLY A 41 0.26 -1.94 0.57
N TRP A 42 0.37 -3.22 0.94
CA TRP A 42 1.61 -3.80 1.45
C TRP A 42 2.75 -3.69 0.44
N GLY A 43 2.52 -4.12 -0.81
CA GLY A 43 3.53 -4.09 -1.86
C GLY A 43 3.98 -2.66 -2.20
N THR A 44 3.06 -1.70 -2.20
CA THR A 44 3.35 -0.29 -2.48
C THR A 44 4.23 0.32 -1.40
N ALA A 45 3.86 0.14 -0.13
CA ALA A 45 4.66 0.62 1.00
C ALA A 45 6.05 -0.02 1.01
N ALA A 46 6.13 -1.34 0.79
CA ALA A 46 7.40 -2.04 0.70
C ALA A 46 8.27 -1.50 -0.44
N ALA A 47 7.72 -1.27 -1.64
CA ALA A 47 8.50 -0.75 -2.75
C ALA A 47 8.95 0.71 -2.57
N MET A 48 8.15 1.54 -1.91
CA MET A 48 8.46 2.95 -1.70
C MET A 48 9.44 3.19 -0.55
N PHE A 49 9.37 2.37 0.51
CA PHE A 49 10.11 2.58 1.75
C PHE A 49 11.23 1.57 2.02
N ASP A 50 11.44 0.57 1.16
CA ASP A 50 12.57 -0.35 1.30
C ASP A 50 13.90 0.43 1.33
N ARG A 51 14.68 0.20 2.39
CA ARG A 51 15.96 0.89 2.69
C ARG A 51 15.85 2.41 2.84
N ARG A 52 14.65 2.94 3.11
CA ARG A 52 14.38 4.35 3.40
C ARG A 52 14.16 4.56 4.89
N THR A 53 14.29 5.80 5.33
CA THR A 53 14.07 6.22 6.72
C THR A 53 13.02 7.33 6.78
N ALA A 54 12.53 7.64 7.98
CA ALA A 54 11.58 8.72 8.23
C ALA A 54 12.02 10.11 7.73
N THR A 55 13.33 10.31 7.51
CA THR A 55 13.91 11.54 6.95
C THR A 55 13.79 11.65 5.43
N ASP A 56 13.37 10.60 4.72
CA ASP A 56 13.14 10.64 3.28
C ASP A 56 11.77 11.24 2.94
N THR A 57 11.71 12.57 3.03
CA THR A 57 10.48 13.34 2.77
C THR A 57 9.98 13.18 1.33
N ALA A 58 10.87 12.91 0.37
CA ALA A 58 10.49 12.70 -1.02
C ALA A 58 9.70 11.40 -1.22
N ALA A 59 10.12 10.31 -0.57
CA ALA A 59 9.39 9.05 -0.54
C ALA A 59 8.03 9.22 0.17
N MET A 60 8.01 9.93 1.30
CA MET A 60 6.79 10.22 2.05
C MET A 60 5.75 10.98 1.21
N HIS A 61 6.16 12.10 0.60
CA HIS A 61 5.26 12.88 -0.25
C HIS A 61 4.81 12.11 -1.49
N ARG A 62 5.66 11.26 -2.06
CA ARG A 62 5.28 10.38 -3.18
C ARG A 62 4.22 9.38 -2.74
N PHE A 63 4.38 8.77 -1.57
CA PHE A 63 3.41 7.85 -1.00
C PHE A 63 2.07 8.54 -0.73
N GLN A 64 2.07 9.70 -0.06
CA GLN A 64 0.85 10.46 0.23
C GLN A 64 0.07 10.82 -1.05
N ARG A 65 0.76 11.31 -2.09
CA ARG A 65 0.12 11.57 -3.40
C ARG A 65 -0.47 10.31 -4.02
N THR A 66 0.24 9.19 -3.91
CA THR A 66 -0.22 7.90 -4.42
C THR A 66 -1.47 7.43 -3.68
N ARG A 67 -1.45 7.46 -2.34
CA ARG A 67 -2.59 7.14 -1.47
C ARG A 67 -3.81 7.99 -1.84
N ALA A 68 -3.64 9.29 -2.04
CA ALA A 68 -4.72 10.21 -2.39
C ALA A 68 -5.43 9.91 -3.73
N MET A 69 -4.84 9.09 -4.60
CA MET A 69 -5.46 8.69 -5.87
C MET A 69 -6.26 7.38 -5.78
N TRP A 70 -6.25 6.70 -4.64
CA TRP A 70 -7.06 5.50 -4.44
C TRP A 70 -8.54 5.87 -4.24
N PRO A 71 -9.47 5.06 -4.77
CA PRO A 71 -10.89 5.24 -4.49
C PRO A 71 -11.18 5.15 -2.99
N VAL A 72 -12.02 6.06 -2.46
CA VAL A 72 -12.34 6.13 -1.02
C VAL A 72 -12.83 4.79 -0.46
N GLY A 73 -13.67 4.05 -1.21
CA GLY A 73 -14.17 2.74 -0.80
C GLY A 73 -13.11 1.63 -0.72
N GLU A 74 -11.89 1.89 -1.21
CA GLU A 74 -10.78 0.94 -1.22
C GLU A 74 -9.64 1.37 -0.26
N LEU A 75 -9.65 2.61 0.21
CA LEU A 75 -8.59 3.18 1.06
C LEU A 75 -8.37 2.37 2.34
N THR A 76 -9.43 1.94 3.02
CA THR A 76 -9.30 1.15 4.25
C THR A 76 -8.54 -0.16 4.01
N ALA A 77 -8.84 -0.88 2.94
CA ALA A 77 -8.13 -2.12 2.61
C ALA A 77 -6.67 -1.83 2.26
N PHE A 78 -6.43 -0.77 1.50
CA PHE A 78 -5.08 -0.34 1.11
C PHE A 78 -4.24 0.03 2.33
N ASP A 79 -4.79 0.84 3.24
CA ASP A 79 -4.11 1.30 4.45
C ASP A 79 -3.83 0.14 5.43
N HIS A 80 -4.74 -0.83 5.57
CA HIS A 80 -4.45 -2.07 6.30
C HIS A 80 -3.28 -2.84 5.69
N GLY A 81 -3.14 -2.82 4.36
CA GLY A 81 -1.99 -3.37 3.66
C GLY A 81 -0.69 -2.61 3.96
N VAL A 82 -0.76 -1.28 3.96
CA VAL A 82 0.38 -0.41 4.30
C VAL A 82 0.84 -0.71 5.73
N GLU A 83 -0.09 -0.77 6.67
CA GLU A 83 0.14 -1.16 8.06
C GLU A 83 0.80 -2.53 8.17
N ARG A 84 0.33 -3.52 7.39
CA ARG A 84 0.93 -4.85 7.33
C ARG A 84 2.41 -4.79 6.94
N ALA A 85 2.82 -3.87 6.07
CA ALA A 85 4.21 -3.72 5.61
C ALA A 85 5.19 -3.40 6.74
N PHE A 86 4.71 -2.79 7.83
CA PHE A 86 5.50 -2.46 9.02
C PHE A 86 5.47 -3.56 10.10
N GLY A 87 4.81 -4.69 9.82
CA GLY A 87 4.76 -5.82 10.73
C GLY A 87 6.16 -6.39 11.01
N PRO A 88 6.42 -6.88 12.25
CA PRO A 88 7.74 -7.37 12.65
C PRO A 88 8.23 -8.57 11.82
N ASP A 89 7.29 -9.34 11.25
CA ASP A 89 7.58 -10.54 10.46
C ASP A 89 7.64 -10.29 8.94
N VAL A 90 7.60 -9.03 8.49
CA VAL A 90 7.68 -8.67 7.07
C VAL A 90 9.11 -8.41 6.63
N THR A 91 9.46 -8.95 5.46
CA THR A 91 10.72 -8.65 4.75
C THR A 91 10.41 -7.93 3.44
N PRO A 92 11.09 -6.81 3.11
CA PRO A 92 12.07 -6.11 3.95
C PRO A 92 11.43 -5.47 5.18
N ARG A 93 12.20 -5.35 6.27
CA ARG A 93 11.76 -4.63 7.46
C ARG A 93 11.88 -3.12 7.21
N LEU A 94 10.74 -2.43 7.22
CA LEU A 94 10.68 -0.99 7.04
C LEU A 94 11.00 -0.24 8.34
N ASP A 95 11.45 1.01 8.23
CA ASP A 95 11.68 1.89 9.38
C ASP A 95 10.34 2.20 10.09
N PRO A 96 10.14 1.78 11.35
CA PRO A 96 8.89 2.01 12.06
C PRO A 96 8.58 3.49 12.27
N ALA A 97 9.58 4.38 12.27
CA ALA A 97 9.34 5.82 12.38
C ALA A 97 8.61 6.38 11.15
N ILE A 98 8.70 5.73 9.99
CA ILE A 98 7.89 6.10 8.81
C ILE A 98 6.41 5.88 9.13
N ARG A 99 6.04 4.77 9.78
CA ARG A 99 4.67 4.44 10.13
C ARG A 99 4.01 5.52 10.99
N GLU A 100 4.73 6.03 11.98
CA GLU A 100 4.23 7.09 12.88
C GLU A 100 3.93 8.40 12.15
N LEU A 101 4.57 8.63 11.00
CA LEU A 101 4.39 9.81 10.16
C LEU A 101 3.35 9.60 9.06
N LEU A 102 2.98 8.36 8.78
CA LEU A 102 1.89 8.03 7.88
C LEU A 102 0.59 8.29 8.64
N ASP A 103 0.02 9.47 8.45
CA ASP A 103 -1.33 9.82 8.91
C ASP A 103 -2.37 9.00 8.12
N LEU A 104 -2.48 7.71 8.47
CA LEU A 104 -3.41 6.77 7.84
C LEU A 104 -4.83 6.89 8.42
N GLU A 105 -5.02 7.62 9.52
CA GLU A 105 -6.33 7.89 10.13
C GLU A 105 -7.06 9.09 9.50
N GLY A 106 -6.40 9.86 8.61
CA GLY A 106 -7.02 10.94 7.86
C GLY A 106 -7.81 10.50 6.63
N ILE A 107 -9.13 10.34 6.79
CA ILE A 107 -10.12 10.58 5.72
C ILE A 107 -10.98 11.76 6.22
N PRO A 108 -11.01 12.92 5.54
CA PRO A 108 -12.00 13.95 5.83
C PRO A 108 -13.43 13.47 5.55
#